data_AF-A0A2M6XZ86-F1
#
_entry.id   AF-A0A2M6XZ86-F1
#
_cell.length_a   1.000
_cell.length_b   1.000
_cell.length_c   1.000
_cell.angle_alpha   90.00
_cell.angle_beta   90.00
_cell.angle_gamma   90.00
#
_symmetry.space_group_name_H-M   'P 1'
#
loop_
_entity.id
_entity.type
_entity.pdbx_description
1 polymer ?
#
loop_
_entity_poly.entity_id
_entity_poly.type
_entity_poly.pdbx_seq_one_letter_code
_entity_poly.pdbx_strand_id
1 'polypeptide(L)'
;MKELKKNLTKKVFLLLILIAALWWWHFYRMRFSRQGENLISNSAVTSEEQIKNIKEKEKKLNENLTQKAENAFKEDYGRNPASDEELIEKGYISKESILK
;
A
#
# COMPACT_ATOMS: atom_id res chain seq x y z
N MET A 1 28.52 57.29 -15.55
CA MET A 1 27.57 56.41 -16.30
C MET A 1 27.90 54.90 -16.27
N LYS A 2 29.18 54.46 -16.24
CA LYS A 2 29.52 53.02 -16.27
C LYS A 2 29.07 52.23 -15.03
N GLU A 3 29.11 52.83 -13.84
CA GLU A 3 28.71 52.15 -12.58
C GLU A 3 27.20 51.94 -12.44
N LEU A 4 26.39 52.91 -12.89
CA LEU A 4 24.92 52.79 -12.91
C LEU A 4 24.45 51.62 -13.78
N LYS A 5 25.07 51.41 -14.94
CA LYS A 5 24.77 50.27 -15.83
C LYS A 5 25.12 48.92 -15.19
N LYS A 6 26.23 48.84 -14.44
CA LYS A 6 26.68 47.60 -13.75
C LYS A 6 25.76 47.21 -12.59
N ASN A 7 25.16 48.19 -11.91
CA ASN A 7 24.20 47.93 -10.84
C ASN A 7 22.81 47.57 -11.38
N LEU A 8 22.42 48.11 -12.54
CA LEU A 8 21.16 47.76 -13.20
C LEU A 8 21.17 46.31 -13.69
N THR A 9 22.26 45.85 -14.30
CA THR A 9 22.38 44.45 -14.77
C THR A 9 22.38 43.44 -13.62
N LYS A 10 23.01 43.75 -12.49
CA LYS A 10 22.93 42.91 -11.27
C LYS A 10 21.51 42.80 -10.71
N LYS A 11 20.75 43.89 -10.69
CA LYS A 11 19.36 43.89 -10.22
C LYS A 11 18.45 43.08 -11.14
N VAL A 12 18.63 43.18 -12.46
CA VAL A 12 17.90 42.36 -13.44
C VAL A 12 18.25 40.88 -13.29
N PHE A 13 19.52 40.54 -13.07
CA PHE A 13 19.95 39.17 -12.84
C PHE A 13 19.34 38.56 -11.55
N LEU A 14 19.29 39.34 -10.47
CA LEU A 14 18.62 38.94 -9.23
C LEU A 14 17.12 38.73 -9.42
N LEU A 15 16.46 39.59 -10.21
CA LEU A 15 15.05 39.42 -10.57
C LEU A 15 14.80 38.13 -11.35
N LEU A 16 15.67 37.78 -12.30
CA LEU A 16 15.56 36.52 -13.05
C LEU A 16 15.71 35.29 -12.14
N ILE A 17 16.64 35.34 -11.19
CA ILE A 17 16.80 34.27 -10.19
C ILE A 17 15.55 34.14 -9.31
N LEU A 18 14.98 35.27 -8.88
CA LEU A 18 13.77 35.28 -8.07
C LEU A 18 12.57 34.68 -8.82
N ILE A 19 12.41 35.05 -10.10
CA ILE A 19 11.37 34.50 -10.97
C ILE A 19 11.55 33.00 -11.15
N ALA A 20 12.77 32.53 -11.39
CA ALA A 20 13.07 31.10 -11.52
C ALA A 20 12.76 30.32 -10.23
N ALA A 21 13.10 30.88 -9.06
CA ALA A 21 12.81 30.27 -7.76
C ALA A 21 11.30 30.19 -7.48
N LEU A 22 10.55 31.25 -7.78
CA LEU A 22 9.09 31.26 -7.66
C LEU A 22 8.43 30.26 -8.61
N TRP A 23 8.94 30.15 -9.84
CA TRP A 23 8.45 29.18 -10.82
C TRP A 23 8.71 27.74 -10.37
N TRP A 24 9.90 27.48 -9.84
CA TRP A 24 10.26 26.17 -9.27
C TRP A 24 9.37 25.80 -8.07
N TRP A 25 9.13 26.75 -7.17
CA TRP A 25 8.24 26.56 -6.02
C TRP A 25 6.80 26.24 -6.45
N HIS A 26 6.27 27.00 -7.42
CA HIS A 26 4.94 26.79 -7.97
C HIS A 26 4.82 25.41 -8.64
N PHE A 27 5.80 25.02 -9.45
CA PHE A 27 5.84 23.72 -10.11
C PHE A 27 5.91 22.56 -9.11
N TYR A 28 6.76 22.69 -8.08
CA TYR A 28 6.88 21.68 -7.03
C TYR A 28 5.56 21.49 -6.27
N ARG A 29 4.90 22.59 -5.88
CA ARG A 29 3.61 22.54 -5.19
C ARG A 29 2.52 21.90 -6.04
N MET A 30 2.44 22.26 -7.33
CA MET A 30 1.43 21.71 -8.25
C MET A 30 1.61 20.19 -8.47
N ARG A 31 2.85 19.71 -8.51
CA ARG A 31 3.15 18.27 -8.62
C ARG A 31 2.77 17.50 -7.34
N PHE A 32 2.90 18.12 -6.17
CA PHE A 32 2.54 17.50 -4.90
C PHE A 32 1.01 17.41 -4.72
N SER A 33 0.28 18.46 -5.09
CA SER A 33 -1.19 18.49 -5.02
C SER A 33 -1.85 17.46 -5.94
N ARG A 34 -1.33 17.24 -7.15
CA ARG A 34 -1.86 16.23 -8.09
C ARG A 34 -1.62 14.78 -7.70
N GLN A 35 -0.62 14.50 -6.84
CA GLN A 35 -0.39 13.15 -6.31
C GLN A 35 -1.17 12.88 -5.02
N GLY A 36 -1.52 13.93 -4.26
CA GLY A 36 -2.33 13.81 -3.04
C GLY A 36 -3.80 13.43 -3.28
N GLU A 37 -4.40 13.89 -4.39
CA GLU A 37 -5.81 13.54 -4.71
C GLU A 37 -5.98 12.06 -5.07
N ASN A 38 -4.99 11.43 -5.70
CA ASN A 38 -5.06 10.01 -6.09
C ASN A 38 -4.82 9.04 -4.92
N LEU A 39 -4.36 9.53 -3.77
CA LEU A 39 -4.09 8.69 -2.59
C LEU A 39 -5.24 8.69 -1.58
N ILE A 40 -6.23 9.59 -1.72
CA ILE A 40 -7.34 9.74 -0.76
C ILE A 40 -8.66 9.15 -1.30
N SER A 41 -8.76 8.87 -2.60
CA SER A 41 -10.03 8.37 -3.19
C SER A 41 -10.36 6.89 -2.91
N ASN A 42 -9.55 6.18 -2.11
CA ASN A 42 -9.86 4.80 -1.68
C ASN A 42 -10.37 4.71 -0.24
N SER A 43 -10.54 5.82 0.46
CA SER A 43 -11.17 5.82 1.79
C SER A 43 -12.66 6.14 1.69
N ALA A 44 -13.49 5.16 2.05
CA ALA A 44 -14.96 5.19 2.11
C ALA A 44 -15.61 5.19 0.72
N VAL A 45 -16.14 4.07 0.22
CA VAL A 45 -17.27 3.32 0.80
C VAL A 45 -17.13 1.85 0.38
N THR A 46 -16.64 0.99 1.28
CA THR A 46 -16.93 -0.44 1.17
C THR A 46 -18.35 -0.64 1.65
N SER A 47 -19.31 -0.83 0.74
CA SER A 47 -20.68 -1.16 1.12
C SER A 47 -20.67 -2.40 2.02
N GLU A 48 -21.64 -2.53 2.93
CA GLU A 48 -21.78 -3.74 3.78
C GLU A 48 -21.75 -5.04 2.95
N GLU A 49 -22.23 -4.95 1.71
CA GLU A 49 -22.25 -6.02 0.72
C GLU A 49 -20.84 -6.40 0.21
N GLN A 50 -19.94 -5.44 0.05
CA GLN A 50 -18.53 -5.71 -0.26
C GLN A 50 -17.80 -6.32 0.93
N ILE A 51 -18.09 -5.86 2.15
CA ILE A 51 -17.53 -6.47 3.38
C ILE A 51 -18.00 -7.92 3.51
N LYS A 52 -19.28 -8.19 3.24
CA LYS A 52 -19.83 -9.55 3.24
C LYS A 52 -19.16 -10.43 2.19
N ASN A 53 -18.98 -9.91 0.97
CA ASN A 53 -18.27 -10.61 -0.10
C ASN A 53 -16.80 -10.91 0.24
N ILE A 54 -16.11 -9.98 0.91
CA ILE A 54 -14.73 -10.19 1.36
C ILE A 54 -14.70 -11.30 2.42
N LYS A 55 -15.58 -11.24 3.43
CA LYS A 55 -15.68 -12.29 4.46
C LYS A 55 -16.00 -13.66 3.89
N GLU A 56 -16.89 -13.76 2.90
CA GLU A 56 -17.20 -15.02 2.23
C GLU A 56 -15.99 -15.57 1.47
N LYS A 57 -15.22 -14.70 0.80
CA LYS A 57 -13.98 -15.09 0.11
C LYS A 57 -12.89 -15.51 1.09
N GLU A 58 -12.72 -14.80 2.20
CA GLU A 58 -11.77 -15.16 3.27
C GLU A 58 -12.12 -16.51 3.87
N LYS A 59 -13.40 -16.76 4.17
CA LYS A 59 -13.87 -18.05 4.69
C LYS A 59 -13.55 -19.18 3.70
N LYS A 60 -13.88 -19.00 2.43
CA LYS A 60 -13.61 -20.00 1.38
C LYS A 60 -12.11 -20.24 1.18
N LEU A 61 -11.30 -19.20 1.31
CA LEU A 61 -9.85 -19.30 1.24
C LEU A 61 -9.30 -20.12 2.43
N ASN A 62 -9.76 -19.83 3.64
CA ASN A 62 -9.36 -20.57 4.84
C ASN A 62 -9.75 -22.05 4.74
N GLU A 63 -10.97 -22.37 4.31
CA GLU A 63 -11.41 -23.76 4.08
C GLU A 63 -10.49 -24.50 3.11
N ASN A 64 -10.09 -23.85 2.01
CA ASN A 64 -9.20 -24.45 1.01
C ASN A 64 -7.77 -24.65 1.55
N LEU A 65 -7.25 -23.67 2.30
CA LEU A 65 -5.93 -23.78 2.93
C LEU A 65 -5.88 -24.91 3.96
N THR A 66 -6.91 -25.04 4.81
CA THR A 66 -7.01 -26.14 5.77
C THR A 66 -7.09 -27.48 5.06
N GLN A 67 -7.93 -27.61 4.03
CA GLN A 67 -8.04 -28.85 3.26
C GLN A 67 -6.71 -29.23 2.59
N LYS A 68 -5.95 -28.25 2.09
CA LYS A 68 -4.63 -28.47 1.51
C LYS A 68 -3.62 -28.94 2.57
N ALA A 69 -3.67 -28.36 3.77
CA ALA A 69 -2.84 -28.77 4.90
C ALA A 69 -3.16 -30.21 5.35
N GLU A 70 -4.44 -30.57 5.45
CA GLU A 70 -4.88 -31.93 5.76
C GLU A 70 -4.39 -32.94 4.71
N ASN A 71 -4.47 -32.59 3.42
CA ASN A 71 -3.99 -33.45 2.34
C ASN A 71 -2.47 -33.65 2.41
N ALA A 72 -1.71 -32.57 2.63
CA ALA A 72 -0.26 -32.66 2.79
C ALA A 72 0.13 -33.52 4.02
N PHE A 73 -0.56 -33.34 5.14
CA PHE A 73 -0.39 -34.19 6.32
C PHE A 73 -0.70 -35.65 6.01
N LYS A 74 -1.76 -35.92 5.25
CA LYS A 74 -2.14 -37.28 4.88
C LYS A 74 -1.13 -37.93 3.94
N GLU A 75 -0.54 -37.18 3.02
CA GLU A 75 0.53 -37.66 2.15
C GLU A 75 1.77 -38.06 2.98
N ASP A 76 2.14 -37.26 3.98
CA ASP A 76 3.33 -37.50 4.80
C ASP A 76 3.13 -38.59 5.86
N TYR A 77 1.95 -38.68 6.48
CA TYR A 77 1.67 -39.59 7.61
C TYR A 77 0.75 -40.77 7.27
N GLY A 78 0.17 -40.81 6.07
CA GLY A 78 -0.74 -41.88 5.62
C GLY A 78 -2.10 -41.90 6.34
N ARG A 79 -2.40 -40.87 7.16
CA ARG A 79 -3.65 -40.74 7.91
C ARG A 79 -4.11 -39.30 7.97
N ASN A 80 -5.38 -39.08 8.32
CA ASN A 80 -5.87 -37.74 8.59
C ASN A 80 -5.31 -37.21 9.93
N PRO A 81 -5.14 -35.88 10.07
CA PRO A 81 -4.84 -35.27 11.35
C PRO A 81 -5.98 -35.53 12.35
N ALA A 82 -5.65 -35.68 13.63
CA ALA A 82 -6.62 -35.88 14.70
C ALA A 82 -7.34 -34.57 15.08
N SER A 83 -6.67 -33.45 14.91
CA SER A 83 -7.22 -32.11 15.11
C SER A 83 -6.41 -31.04 14.37
N ASP A 84 -6.93 -29.83 14.28
CA ASP A 84 -6.22 -28.68 13.69
C ASP A 84 -4.93 -28.36 14.48
N GLU A 85 -4.90 -28.61 15.80
CA GLU A 85 -3.70 -28.43 16.62
C GLU A 85 -2.54 -29.33 16.17
N GLU A 86 -2.84 -30.54 15.69
CA GLU A 86 -1.82 -31.44 15.15
C GLU A 86 -1.20 -30.85 13.86
N LEU A 87 -2.02 -30.24 13.00
CA LEU A 87 -1.52 -29.53 11.82
C LEU A 87 -0.65 -28.33 12.19
N ILE A 88 -0.97 -27.62 13.30
CA ILE A 88 -0.13 -26.54 13.83
C ILE A 88 1.20 -27.06 14.36
N GLU A 89 1.16 -28.10 15.21
CA GLU A 89 2.35 -28.68 15.83
C GLU A 89 3.34 -29.21 14.78
N LYS A 90 2.81 -29.80 13.71
CA LYS A 90 3.62 -30.27 12.58
C LYS A 90 3.99 -29.18 11.57
N GLY A 91 3.47 -27.96 11.72
CA GLY A 91 3.82 -26.80 10.91
C GLY A 91 3.15 -26.72 9.53
N TYR A 92 2.05 -27.45 9.30
CA TYR A 92 1.27 -27.32 8.05
C TYR A 92 0.41 -26.06 8.03
N ILE A 93 0.01 -25.56 9.21
CA ILE A 93 -0.72 -24.30 9.37
C ILE A 93 -0.15 -23.50 10.55
N SER A 94 -0.31 -22.17 10.51
CA SER A 94 0.04 -21.30 11.63
C SER A 94 -1.11 -21.23 12.65
N LYS A 95 -0.78 -21.01 13.92
CA LYS A 95 -1.79 -20.70 14.94
C LYS A 95 -2.60 -19.45 14.60
N GLU A 96 -1.97 -18.49 13.91
CA GLU A 96 -2.60 -17.24 13.48
C GLU A 96 -3.57 -17.41 12.31
N SER A 97 -3.40 -18.47 11.51
CA SER A 97 -4.31 -18.77 10.39
C SER A 97 -5.64 -19.36 10.83
N ILE A 98 -5.76 -19.83 12.07
CA ILE A 98 -7.03 -20.31 12.65
C ILE A 98 -7.71 -19.17 13.39
N LEU A 99 -8.09 -18.12 12.67
CA LEU A 99 -9.02 -17.12 13.20
C LEU A 99 -10.44 -17.64 12.94
N LYS A 100 -11.01 -18.30 13.96
CA LYS A 100 -12.44 -18.67 14.04
C LYS A 100 -13.29 -17.51 14.53
#